data_AF-A0A8T4LSX9-F1
#
_entry.id   AF-A0A8T4LSX9-F1
#
_cell.length_a   1.000
_cell.length_b   1.000
_cell.length_c   1.000
_cell.angle_alpha   90.00
_cell.angle_beta   90.00
_cell.angle_gamma   90.00
#
_symmetry.space_group_name_H-M   'P 1'
#
loop_
_entity.id
_entity.type
_entity.pdbx_description
1 polymer ?
#
loop_
_entity_poly.entity_id
_entity_poly.type
_entity_poly.pdbx_seq_one_letter_code
_entity_poly.pdbx_strand_id
1 'polypeptide(L)'
;MNEHEHEKKANDFSLPVYAALALLVVVMAFNQYQISTLSNQIMLYSAPALSAGGSAAQQPSSSAGSAVNLQAIVDRVIPTGVPDVYGSELGVSYDKPVESLTVLGKLDGDLYPTGTLKFSMLDADAQKRYVAMGKMIACEYCCGATELVFSNGQPACGCQHSAAMRGLAMYLLSKHPDMSDAKILEEMAKWKILFFPKQHISKAVSFSSSGMDSNINPTDLASNEFRGFKPSQASSASSGASSASSAGAIANAPDMVGGC
;
A
#
# COMPACT_ATOMS: atom_id res chain seq x y z
N MET A 1 3.57 -2.17 -75.43
CA MET A 1 2.71 -1.10 -74.87
C MET A 1 1.79 -1.78 -73.88
N ASN A 2 2.07 -1.67 -72.58
CA ASN A 2 1.17 -2.08 -71.49
C ASN A 2 1.27 -0.95 -70.45
N GLU A 3 0.25 -0.09 -70.42
CA GLU A 3 0.08 0.93 -69.40
C GLU A 3 -0.63 0.31 -68.20
N HIS A 4 0.03 0.33 -67.04
CA HIS A 4 -0.55 -0.04 -65.75
C HIS A 4 -1.14 1.23 -65.12
N GLU A 5 -2.47 1.32 -65.05
CA GLU A 5 -3.16 2.33 -64.25
C GLU A 5 -3.10 1.95 -62.76
N HIS A 6 -2.51 2.82 -61.96
CA HIS A 6 -2.47 2.74 -60.49
C HIS A 6 -3.70 3.45 -59.92
N GLU A 7 -4.70 2.67 -59.49
CA GLU A 7 -5.88 3.18 -58.82
C GLU A 7 -5.55 3.58 -57.37
N LYS A 8 -5.55 4.89 -57.08
CA LYS A 8 -5.37 5.44 -55.73
C LYS A 8 -6.65 5.20 -54.92
N LYS A 9 -6.67 4.17 -54.08
CA LYS A 9 -7.68 4.05 -53.01
C LYS A 9 -7.51 5.17 -52.00
N ALA A 10 -8.42 6.14 -52.01
CA ALA A 10 -8.56 7.10 -50.92
C ALA A 10 -9.07 6.35 -49.68
N ASN A 11 -8.36 6.50 -48.56
CA ASN A 11 -8.77 5.93 -47.28
C ASN A 11 -9.91 6.78 -46.71
N ASP A 12 -11.15 6.42 -47.07
CA ASP A 12 -12.35 6.99 -46.45
C ASP A 12 -12.49 6.45 -45.02
N PHE A 13 -11.84 7.12 -44.08
CA PHE A 13 -12.15 6.94 -42.67
C PHE A 13 -13.58 7.38 -42.44
N SER A 14 -14.42 6.46 -41.96
CA SER A 14 -15.84 6.73 -41.75
C SER A 14 -16.03 7.72 -40.60
N LEU A 15 -17.03 8.60 -40.75
CA LEU A 15 -17.47 9.56 -39.74
C LEU A 15 -17.49 9.02 -38.29
N PRO A 16 -17.94 7.78 -37.99
CA PRO A 16 -17.89 7.25 -36.62
C PRO A 16 -16.49 7.10 -36.04
N VAL A 17 -15.44 6.89 -36.85
CA VAL A 17 -14.06 6.79 -36.36
C VAL A 17 -13.58 8.16 -35.87
N TYR A 18 -13.89 9.22 -36.60
CA TYR A 18 -13.58 10.59 -36.16
C TYR A 18 -14.35 10.98 -34.90
N ALA A 19 -15.62 10.58 -34.80
CA ALA A 19 -16.40 10.79 -33.58
C ALA A 19 -15.80 10.07 -32.36
N ALA A 20 -15.32 8.83 -32.53
CA ALA A 20 -14.66 8.07 -31.47
C ALA A 20 -13.32 8.70 -31.04
N LEU A 21 -12.51 9.17 -32.00
CA LEU A 21 -11.25 9.88 -31.70
C LEU A 21 -11.50 11.21 -30.97
N ALA A 22 -12.52 11.97 -31.38
CA ALA A 22 -12.89 13.21 -30.70
C ALA A 22 -13.35 12.94 -29.25
N LEU A 23 -14.17 11.91 -29.03
CA LEU A 23 -14.59 11.50 -27.69
C LEU A 23 -13.40 11.12 -26.81
N LEU A 24 -12.44 10.36 -27.35
CA LEU A 24 -11.22 9.97 -26.65
C LEU A 24 -10.41 11.19 -26.17
N VAL A 25 -10.23 12.19 -27.05
CA VAL A 25 -9.52 13.44 -26.71
C VAL A 25 -10.24 14.21 -25.62
N VAL A 26 -11.58 14.28 -25.64
CA VAL A 26 -12.39 14.93 -24.61
C VAL A 26 -12.24 14.23 -23.26
N VAL A 27 -12.28 12.90 -23.22
CA VAL A 27 -12.08 12.11 -21.99
C VAL A 27 -10.68 12.35 -21.41
N MET A 28 -9.65 12.36 -22.25
CA MET A 28 -8.28 12.67 -21.79
C MET A 28 -8.16 14.09 -21.24
N ALA A 29 -8.73 15.08 -21.91
CA ALA A 29 -8.72 16.48 -21.46
C ALA A 29 -9.48 16.65 -20.12
N PHE A 30 -10.63 15.99 -19.96
CA PHE A 30 -11.39 15.99 -18.72
C PHE A 30 -10.60 15.35 -17.57
N ASN A 31 -9.96 14.19 -17.84
CA ASN A 31 -9.11 13.54 -16.84
C ASN A 31 -7.92 14.43 -16.44
N GLN A 32 -7.29 15.09 -17.41
CA GLN A 32 -6.18 16.02 -17.15
C GLN A 32 -6.63 17.26 -16.35
N TYR A 33 -7.85 17.74 -16.60
CA TYR A 33 -8.47 18.83 -15.83
C TYR A 33 -8.78 18.42 -14.39
N GLN A 34 -9.29 17.21 -14.16
CA GLN A 34 -9.54 16.72 -12.80
C GLN A 34 -8.23 16.57 -11.99
N ILE A 35 -7.14 16.15 -12.64
CA ILE A 35 -5.82 16.07 -12.00
C ILE A 35 -5.29 17.48 -11.66
N SER A 36 -5.47 18.48 -12.54
CA SER A 36 -4.98 19.84 -12.29
C SER A 36 -5.79 20.58 -11.22
N THR A 37 -7.10 20.37 -11.13
CA THR A 37 -7.93 20.94 -10.06
C THR A 37 -7.59 20.35 -8.69
N LEU A 38 -7.37 19.03 -8.60
CA LEU A 38 -6.90 18.37 -7.37
C LEU A 38 -5.51 18.84 -6.96
N SER A 39 -4.57 19.02 -7.90
CA SER A 39 -3.23 19.54 -7.62
C SER A 39 -3.26 20.97 -7.04
N ASN A 40 -4.19 21.81 -7.48
CA ASN A 40 -4.33 23.17 -6.95
C ASN A 40 -4.97 23.20 -5.56
N GLN A 41 -5.80 22.23 -5.21
CA GLN A 41 -6.36 22.12 -3.86
C GLN A 41 -5.33 21.62 -2.85
N ILE A 42 -4.44 20.70 -3.25
CA ILE A 42 -3.36 20.20 -2.38
C ILE A 42 -2.38 21.32 -2.00
N MET A 43 -2.12 22.28 -2.90
CA MET A 43 -1.22 23.42 -2.62
C MET A 43 -1.81 24.44 -1.63
N LEU A 44 -3.15 24.48 -1.47
CA LEU A 44 -3.83 25.43 -0.58
C LEU A 44 -4.03 24.90 0.86
N TYR A 45 -3.88 23.60 1.10
CA TYR A 45 -3.91 23.01 2.46
C TYR A 45 -2.54 22.96 3.15
N SER A 46 -1.46 23.37 2.47
CA SER A 46 -0.11 23.47 3.02
C SER A 46 0.32 24.89 3.40
N ALA A 47 -0.63 25.84 3.54
CA ALA A 47 -0.33 27.16 4.09
C ALA A 47 -0.36 27.12 5.63
N PRO A 48 0.78 27.27 6.33
CA PRO A 48 0.76 27.46 7.78
C PRO A 48 0.13 28.82 8.10
N ALA A 49 -0.72 28.83 9.13
CA ALA A 49 -1.27 30.05 9.70
C ALA A 49 -0.14 31.00 10.13
N LEU A 50 -0.12 32.19 9.53
CA LEU A 50 0.73 33.31 9.88
C LEU A 50 0.40 33.80 11.31
N SER A 51 1.24 33.47 12.28
CA SER A 51 1.36 34.22 13.53
C SER A 51 2.53 35.20 13.43
N ALA A 52 2.21 36.48 13.54
CA ALA A 52 3.14 37.59 13.46
C ALA A 52 4.09 37.66 14.68
N GLY A 53 5.35 38.03 14.41
CA GLY A 53 6.22 38.73 15.37
C GLY A 53 7.52 38.01 15.71
N GLY A 54 8.63 38.39 15.08
CA GLY A 54 9.97 38.05 15.56
C GLY A 54 11.04 38.01 14.47
N SER A 55 11.87 39.04 14.42
CA SER A 55 13.02 39.18 13.52
C SER A 55 14.11 38.10 13.72
N ALA A 56 14.88 37.91 12.64
CA ALA A 56 16.23 37.32 12.57
C ALA A 56 16.35 35.78 12.50
N ALA A 57 16.48 35.26 11.29
CA ALA A 57 17.73 34.64 10.79
C ALA A 57 17.46 34.08 9.39
N GLN A 58 18.23 34.54 8.41
CA GLN A 58 18.35 33.92 7.10
C GLN A 58 18.87 32.48 7.30
N GLN A 59 17.99 31.49 7.26
CA GLN A 59 18.42 30.11 7.06
C GLN A 59 18.73 29.90 5.57
N PRO A 60 19.88 29.30 5.23
CA PRO A 60 20.17 28.93 3.87
C PRO A 60 19.19 27.83 3.45
N SER A 61 18.47 28.09 2.37
CA SER A 61 17.71 27.13 1.58
C SER A 61 18.64 25.99 1.20
N SER A 62 18.64 24.95 2.03
CA SER A 62 19.34 23.71 1.79
C SER A 62 18.51 22.91 0.81
N SER A 63 18.67 23.20 -0.48
CA SER A 63 18.49 22.21 -1.54
C SER A 63 19.63 21.18 -1.42
N ALA A 64 19.68 20.46 -0.30
CA ALA A 64 20.55 19.32 -0.12
C ALA A 64 19.71 18.11 -0.51
N GLY A 65 20.16 17.35 -1.51
CA GLY A 65 19.60 16.03 -1.75
C GLY A 65 19.70 15.24 -0.44
N SER A 66 18.58 15.08 0.25
CA SER A 66 18.49 14.33 1.50
C SER A 66 18.96 12.91 1.21
N ALA A 67 20.18 12.59 1.64
CA ALA A 67 20.65 11.23 1.64
C ALA A 67 19.64 10.41 2.45
N VAL A 68 18.95 9.49 1.78
CA VAL A 68 17.93 8.66 2.40
C VAL A 68 18.59 7.80 3.47
N ASN A 69 18.30 8.07 4.75
CA ASN A 69 18.82 7.29 5.86
C ASN A 69 18.00 5.99 5.99
N LEU A 70 18.51 4.90 5.40
CA LEU A 70 17.79 3.62 5.40
C LEU A 70 17.51 3.11 6.82
N GLN A 71 18.46 3.22 7.74
CA GLN A 71 18.24 2.71 9.09
C GLN A 71 17.06 3.44 9.76
N ALA A 72 17.00 4.77 9.62
CA ALA A 72 15.89 5.56 10.12
C ALA A 72 14.54 5.22 9.45
N ILE A 73 14.55 4.72 8.22
CA ILE A 73 13.34 4.19 7.55
C ILE A 73 12.96 2.84 8.14
N VAL A 74 13.91 1.93 8.28
CA VAL A 74 13.67 0.60 8.86
C VAL A 74 13.11 0.71 10.27
N ASP A 75 13.74 1.52 11.13
CA ASP A 75 13.32 1.74 12.52
C ASP A 75 11.92 2.37 12.62
N ARG A 76 11.48 3.09 11.58
CA ARG A 76 10.15 3.70 11.50
C ARG A 76 9.08 2.75 10.98
N VAL A 77 9.45 1.90 10.02
CA VAL A 77 8.50 1.10 9.24
C VAL A 77 8.30 -0.29 9.82
N ILE A 78 9.35 -0.90 10.37
CA ILE A 78 9.27 -2.24 10.94
C ILE A 78 8.68 -2.15 12.35
N PRO A 79 7.48 -2.70 12.58
CA PRO A 79 6.88 -2.74 13.91
C PRO A 79 7.75 -3.58 14.85
N THR A 80 7.83 -3.19 16.12
CA THR A 80 8.57 -3.91 17.17
C THR A 80 7.76 -3.98 18.45
N GLY A 81 8.08 -4.93 19.33
CA GLY A 81 7.41 -5.12 20.61
C GLY A 81 6.15 -5.98 20.56
N VAL A 82 5.27 -5.76 21.54
CA VAL A 82 4.01 -6.51 21.73
C VAL A 82 2.85 -5.58 21.36
N PRO A 83 1.90 -6.01 20.51
CA PRO A 83 0.71 -5.21 20.23
C PRO A 83 -0.07 -4.88 21.50
N ASP A 84 -0.37 -3.60 21.73
CA ASP A 84 -0.95 -3.13 23.01
C ASP A 84 -2.30 -3.77 23.35
N VAL A 85 -3.13 -4.03 22.33
CA VAL A 85 -4.52 -4.45 22.53
C VAL A 85 -4.66 -5.97 22.65
N TYR A 86 -4.01 -6.73 21.76
CA TYR A 86 -4.21 -8.18 21.64
C TYR A 86 -2.92 -8.99 21.79
N GLY A 87 -1.76 -8.33 21.86
CA GLY A 87 -0.46 -9.00 21.85
C GLY A 87 -0.31 -9.98 23.01
N SER A 88 -0.59 -9.50 24.23
CA SER A 88 -0.58 -10.33 25.44
C SER A 88 -1.71 -11.37 25.46
N GLU A 89 -2.88 -11.05 24.90
CA GLU A 89 -4.04 -11.95 24.87
C GLU A 89 -3.79 -13.17 23.99
N LEU A 90 -3.16 -12.95 22.84
CA LEU A 90 -2.86 -14.00 21.85
C LEU A 90 -1.47 -14.60 22.03
N GLY A 91 -0.59 -13.99 22.84
CA GLY A 91 0.81 -14.41 22.96
C GLY A 91 1.62 -14.13 21.68
N VAL A 92 1.34 -13.02 21.01
CA VAL A 92 2.01 -12.60 19.77
C VAL A 92 2.87 -11.37 19.98
N SER A 93 3.93 -11.25 19.18
CA SER A 93 4.88 -10.13 19.23
C SER A 93 5.41 -9.85 17.83
N TYR A 94 5.55 -8.57 17.50
CA TYR A 94 6.16 -8.14 16.25
C TYR A 94 7.63 -8.58 16.15
N ASP A 95 8.31 -8.78 17.29
CA ASP A 95 9.68 -9.29 17.37
C ASP A 95 9.79 -10.80 17.09
N LYS A 96 8.65 -11.50 17.03
CA LYS A 96 8.55 -12.94 16.77
C LYS A 96 7.56 -13.22 15.63
N PRO A 97 7.85 -12.75 14.41
CA PRO A 97 6.87 -12.77 13.32
C PRO A 97 6.55 -14.18 12.82
N VAL A 98 7.49 -15.14 12.89
CA VAL A 98 7.25 -16.54 12.47
C VAL A 98 6.30 -17.25 13.44
N GLU A 99 6.56 -17.12 14.74
CA GLU A 99 5.73 -17.70 15.79
C GLU A 99 4.34 -17.06 15.79
N SER A 100 4.30 -15.73 15.67
CA SER A 100 3.05 -14.97 15.62
C SER A 100 2.22 -15.30 14.38
N LEU A 101 2.84 -15.52 13.21
CA LEU A 101 2.15 -16.00 12.01
C LEU A 101 1.43 -17.32 12.26
N THR A 102 2.02 -18.23 13.04
CA THR A 102 1.40 -19.51 13.40
C THR A 102 0.21 -19.32 14.33
N VAL A 103 0.33 -18.45 15.33
CA VAL A 103 -0.77 -18.15 16.26
C VAL A 103 -1.93 -17.48 15.54
N LEU A 104 -1.65 -16.41 14.80
CA LEU A 104 -2.67 -15.64 14.08
C LEU A 104 -3.34 -16.48 12.99
N GLY A 105 -2.57 -17.31 12.27
CA GLY A 105 -3.13 -18.21 11.25
C GLY A 105 -4.15 -19.19 11.81
N LYS A 106 -3.94 -19.69 13.04
CA LYS A 106 -4.87 -20.59 13.75
C LYS A 106 -6.17 -19.89 14.19
N LEU A 107 -6.28 -18.57 14.06
CA LEU A 107 -7.54 -17.90 14.32
C LEU A 107 -8.53 -18.10 13.15
N ASP A 108 -8.03 -18.29 11.92
CA ASP A 108 -8.86 -18.43 10.72
C ASP A 108 -9.40 -19.85 10.54
N GLY A 109 -10.66 -20.02 10.97
CA GLY A 109 -11.47 -21.22 10.83
C GLY A 109 -12.12 -21.40 9.46
N ASP A 110 -12.07 -20.41 8.57
CA ASP A 110 -12.58 -20.52 7.20
C ASP A 110 -11.55 -21.21 6.30
N LEU A 111 -10.25 -21.01 6.57
CA LEU A 111 -9.19 -21.75 5.89
C LEU A 111 -8.78 -23.03 6.63
N TYR A 112 -8.62 -22.99 7.95
CA TYR A 112 -8.17 -24.13 8.73
C TYR A 112 -9.32 -24.73 9.54
N PRO A 113 -9.65 -26.02 9.40
CA PRO A 113 -10.71 -26.65 10.19
C PRO A 113 -10.53 -26.56 11.71
N THR A 114 -9.28 -26.44 12.16
CA THR A 114 -8.91 -26.27 13.57
C THR A 114 -8.94 -24.82 14.04
N GLY A 115 -9.27 -23.87 13.15
CA GLY A 115 -9.28 -22.46 13.46
C GLY A 115 -10.46 -22.05 14.35
N THR A 116 -10.27 -21.01 15.14
CA THR A 116 -11.20 -20.65 16.22
C THR A 116 -12.33 -19.71 15.80
N LEU A 117 -12.18 -18.98 14.70
CA LEU A 117 -13.13 -17.97 14.23
C LEU A 117 -13.51 -18.20 12.78
N LYS A 118 -14.79 -18.04 12.45
CA LYS A 118 -15.29 -18.11 11.07
C LYS A 118 -16.02 -16.83 10.74
N PHE A 119 -16.04 -16.44 9.47
CA PHE A 119 -16.81 -15.31 8.99
C PHE A 119 -18.29 -15.41 9.41
N SER A 120 -18.86 -16.62 9.38
CA SER A 120 -20.24 -16.88 9.78
C SER A 120 -20.52 -16.69 11.29
N MET A 121 -19.49 -16.56 12.12
CA MET A 121 -19.61 -16.30 13.57
C MET A 121 -19.65 -14.81 13.91
N LEU A 122 -19.28 -13.94 12.97
CA LEU A 122 -19.40 -12.50 13.12
C LEU A 122 -20.87 -12.07 12.98
N ASP A 123 -21.28 -11.04 13.71
CA ASP A 123 -22.56 -10.38 13.47
C ASP A 123 -22.55 -9.61 12.14
N ALA A 124 -23.73 -9.13 11.72
CA ALA A 124 -23.89 -8.50 10.41
C ALA A 124 -23.04 -7.22 10.23
N ASP A 125 -22.81 -6.44 11.28
CA ASP A 125 -21.98 -5.24 11.21
C ASP A 125 -20.50 -5.62 11.10
N ALA A 126 -20.03 -6.53 11.95
CA ALA A 126 -18.69 -7.07 11.90
C ALA A 126 -18.38 -7.75 10.56
N GLN A 127 -19.32 -8.48 9.96
CA GLN A 127 -19.17 -9.07 8.62
C GLN A 127 -18.94 -7.99 7.55
N LYS A 128 -19.70 -6.90 7.59
CA LYS A 128 -19.56 -5.79 6.64
C LYS A 128 -18.21 -5.11 6.79
N ARG A 129 -17.79 -4.82 8.03
CA ARG A 129 -16.49 -4.23 8.35
C ARG A 129 -15.34 -5.12 7.90
N TYR A 130 -15.43 -6.42 8.18
CA TYR A 130 -14.46 -7.43 7.74
C TYR A 130 -14.27 -7.45 6.22
N VAL A 131 -15.36 -7.50 5.45
CA VAL A 131 -15.29 -7.48 3.98
C VAL A 131 -14.71 -6.16 3.49
N ALA A 132 -15.12 -5.02 4.06
CA ALA A 132 -14.59 -3.72 3.68
C ALA A 132 -13.07 -3.66 3.87
N MET A 133 -12.56 -4.04 5.04
CA MET A 133 -11.12 -4.06 5.33
C MET A 133 -10.36 -5.06 4.47
N GLY A 134 -10.90 -6.27 4.30
CA GLY A 134 -10.25 -7.29 3.49
C GLY A 134 -10.14 -6.93 2.00
N LYS A 135 -10.90 -5.94 1.50
CA LYS A 135 -10.75 -5.40 0.14
C LYS A 135 -9.72 -4.26 0.05
N MET A 136 -9.35 -3.65 1.18
CA MET A 136 -8.37 -2.56 1.25
C MET A 136 -6.93 -3.05 1.38
N ILE A 137 -6.71 -4.32 1.72
CA ILE A 137 -5.39 -4.94 1.91
C ILE A 137 -5.35 -6.31 1.24
N ALA A 138 -4.16 -6.76 0.81
CA ALA A 138 -3.99 -8.09 0.23
C ALA A 138 -2.58 -8.66 0.45
N CYS A 139 -2.40 -9.94 0.07
CA CYS A 139 -1.09 -10.62 0.01
C CYS A 139 -0.58 -10.72 -1.44
N GLU A 140 -0.35 -9.59 -2.11
CA GLU A 140 0.06 -9.57 -3.52
C GLU A 140 1.42 -10.22 -3.80
N TYR A 141 2.28 -10.28 -2.79
CA TYR A 141 3.66 -10.76 -2.94
C TYR A 141 3.79 -12.30 -2.95
N CYS A 142 2.81 -13.02 -2.41
CA CYS A 142 2.85 -14.49 -2.31
C CYS A 142 2.01 -15.17 -3.42
N CYS A 143 0.73 -14.83 -3.53
CA CYS A 143 -0.20 -15.48 -4.47
C CYS A 143 -0.80 -14.53 -5.52
N GLY A 144 -0.33 -13.28 -5.58
CA GLY A 144 -0.83 -12.28 -6.54
C GLY A 144 -2.24 -11.76 -6.26
N ALA A 145 -2.85 -12.13 -5.13
CA ALA A 145 -4.19 -11.71 -4.77
C ALA A 145 -4.32 -10.17 -4.68
N THR A 146 -5.44 -9.65 -5.18
CA THR A 146 -5.77 -8.21 -5.15
C THR A 146 -6.53 -7.79 -3.89
N GLU A 147 -7.10 -8.74 -3.19
CA GLU A 147 -7.84 -8.57 -1.95
C GLU A 147 -7.57 -9.77 -1.02
N LEU A 148 -7.85 -9.60 0.26
CA LEU A 148 -7.73 -10.65 1.28
C LEU A 148 -8.94 -11.59 1.29
N VAL A 149 -10.11 -11.03 0.98
CA VAL A 149 -11.41 -11.71 0.95
C VAL A 149 -12.23 -11.24 -0.24
N PHE A 150 -13.05 -12.14 -0.77
CA PHE A 150 -14.06 -11.80 -1.76
C PHE A 150 -15.22 -11.03 -1.12
N SER A 151 -16.08 -10.46 -1.97
CA SER A 151 -17.23 -9.66 -1.51
C SER A 151 -18.28 -10.44 -0.69
N ASN A 152 -18.18 -11.78 -0.67
CA ASN A 152 -19.00 -12.66 0.17
C ASN A 152 -18.30 -13.10 1.49
N GLY A 153 -17.16 -12.48 1.83
CA GLY A 153 -16.37 -12.80 3.01
C GLY A 153 -15.48 -14.03 2.89
N GLN A 154 -15.54 -14.77 1.78
CA GLN A 154 -14.72 -15.97 1.60
C GLN A 154 -13.24 -15.61 1.36
N PRO A 155 -12.30 -16.45 1.81
CA PRO A 155 -10.87 -16.33 1.52
C PRO A 155 -10.57 -16.09 0.03
N ALA A 156 -9.83 -15.04 -0.30
CA ALA A 156 -9.34 -14.82 -1.67
C ALA A 156 -8.08 -15.65 -2.00
N CYS A 157 -7.35 -16.09 -0.97
CA CYS A 157 -6.14 -16.90 -1.09
C CYS A 157 -5.98 -17.84 0.12
N GLY A 158 -5.34 -18.99 -0.10
CA GLY A 158 -5.18 -20.07 0.88
C GLY A 158 -3.84 -20.12 1.61
N CYS A 159 -3.03 -19.05 1.56
CA CYS A 159 -1.73 -19.02 2.25
C CYS A 159 -1.86 -18.67 3.74
N GLN A 160 -0.86 -19.05 4.53
CA GLN A 160 -0.83 -18.81 5.98
C GLN A 160 -0.85 -17.31 6.32
N HIS A 161 -0.21 -16.44 5.53
CA HIS A 161 -0.26 -14.98 5.75
C HIS A 161 -1.67 -14.42 5.61
N SER A 162 -2.38 -14.91 4.60
CA SER A 162 -3.77 -14.52 4.37
C SER A 162 -4.65 -15.00 5.52
N ALA A 163 -4.41 -16.21 6.02
CA ALA A 163 -5.08 -16.75 7.20
C ALA A 163 -4.82 -15.90 8.44
N ALA A 164 -3.56 -15.53 8.69
CA ALA A 164 -3.18 -14.72 9.84
C ALA A 164 -3.85 -13.33 9.81
N MET A 165 -3.86 -12.67 8.66
CA MET A 165 -4.52 -11.36 8.54
C MET A 165 -6.04 -11.45 8.69
N ARG A 166 -6.69 -12.46 8.09
CA ARG A 166 -8.14 -12.67 8.24
C ARG A 166 -8.50 -13.02 9.67
N GLY A 167 -7.76 -13.96 10.26
CA GLY A 167 -7.91 -14.40 11.64
C GLY A 167 -7.77 -13.24 12.63
N LEU A 168 -6.76 -12.39 12.44
CA LEU A 168 -6.60 -11.16 13.23
C LEU A 168 -7.78 -10.21 13.06
N ALA A 169 -8.23 -9.94 11.83
CA ALA A 169 -9.37 -9.05 11.59
C ALA A 169 -10.64 -9.58 12.28
N MET A 170 -10.94 -10.88 12.16
CA MET A 170 -12.07 -11.50 12.83
C MET A 170 -11.93 -11.43 14.36
N TYR A 171 -10.72 -11.66 14.90
CA TYR A 171 -10.46 -11.57 16.33
C TYR A 171 -10.72 -10.16 16.87
N LEU A 172 -10.17 -9.15 16.21
CA LEU A 172 -10.33 -7.76 16.63
C LEU A 172 -11.80 -7.31 16.54
N LEU A 173 -12.51 -7.68 15.48
CA LEU A 173 -13.94 -7.37 15.36
C LEU A 173 -14.79 -8.09 16.42
N SER A 174 -14.43 -9.33 16.79
CA SER A 174 -15.20 -10.13 17.76
C SER A 174 -14.88 -9.80 19.22
N LYS A 175 -13.62 -9.50 19.54
CA LYS A 175 -13.13 -9.31 20.92
C LYS A 175 -12.92 -7.86 21.30
N HIS A 176 -12.70 -6.99 20.32
CA HIS A 176 -12.44 -5.56 20.49
C HIS A 176 -13.38 -4.73 19.60
N PRO A 177 -14.72 -4.87 19.73
CA PRO A 177 -15.69 -4.26 18.81
C PRO A 177 -15.61 -2.73 18.75
N ASP A 178 -15.15 -2.10 19.83
CA ASP A 178 -14.93 -0.66 19.93
C ASP A 178 -13.71 -0.15 19.14
N MET A 179 -12.84 -1.05 18.69
CA MET A 179 -11.71 -0.70 17.84
C MET A 179 -12.22 -0.26 16.45
N SER A 180 -11.76 0.90 15.99
CA SER A 180 -12.16 1.44 14.68
C SER A 180 -11.56 0.65 13.51
N ASP A 181 -12.21 0.70 12.35
CA ASP A 181 -11.71 0.05 11.12
C ASP A 181 -10.32 0.53 10.73
N ALA A 182 -10.05 1.83 10.90
CA ALA A 182 -8.74 2.41 10.64
C ALA A 182 -7.67 1.77 11.52
N LYS A 183 -7.98 1.54 12.81
CA LYS A 183 -7.04 0.93 13.73
C LYS A 183 -6.82 -0.56 13.45
N ILE A 184 -7.87 -1.29 13.12
CA ILE A 184 -7.76 -2.71 12.72
C ILE A 184 -6.93 -2.82 11.44
N LEU A 185 -7.18 -1.97 10.44
CA LEU A 185 -6.42 -1.97 9.19
C LEU A 185 -4.94 -1.61 9.42
N GLU A 186 -4.65 -0.67 10.31
CA GLU A 186 -3.29 -0.34 10.74
C GLU A 186 -2.59 -1.57 11.37
N GLU A 187 -3.27 -2.31 12.22
CA GLU A 187 -2.75 -3.55 12.81
C GLU A 187 -2.50 -4.63 11.77
N MET A 188 -3.42 -4.84 10.83
CA MET A 188 -3.22 -5.75 9.71
C MET A 188 -2.02 -5.34 8.84
N ALA A 189 -1.86 -4.03 8.61
CA ALA A 189 -0.76 -3.47 7.83
C ALA A 189 0.61 -3.72 8.49
N LYS A 190 0.71 -3.55 9.82
CA LYS A 190 1.92 -3.87 10.59
C LYS A 190 2.35 -5.33 10.40
N TRP A 191 1.40 -6.27 10.50
CA TRP A 191 1.71 -7.68 10.25
C TRP A 191 2.12 -7.96 8.81
N LYS A 192 1.43 -7.36 7.83
CA LYS A 192 1.81 -7.49 6.43
C LYS A 192 3.24 -7.00 6.17
N ILE A 193 3.64 -5.89 6.80
CA ILE A 193 5.02 -5.37 6.73
C ILE A 193 6.00 -6.42 7.28
N LEU A 194 5.71 -7.05 8.42
CA LEU A 194 6.57 -8.09 9.00
C LEU A 194 6.60 -9.38 8.17
N PHE A 195 5.50 -9.72 7.50
CA PHE A 195 5.42 -10.90 6.66
C PHE A 195 6.17 -10.73 5.33
N PHE A 196 6.29 -9.49 4.84
CA PHE A 196 6.94 -9.16 3.56
C PHE A 196 7.88 -7.95 3.73
N PRO A 197 8.92 -8.03 4.57
CA PRO A 197 9.66 -6.85 5.02
C PRO A 197 10.45 -6.19 3.90
N LYS A 198 11.09 -6.98 3.02
CA LYS A 198 11.88 -6.44 1.92
C LYS A 198 11.06 -5.54 0.98
N GLN A 199 9.86 -5.96 0.63
CA GLN A 199 8.96 -5.25 -0.27
C GLN A 199 8.50 -3.93 0.36
N HIS A 200 8.14 -3.94 1.65
CA HIS A 200 7.67 -2.74 2.35
C HIS A 200 8.79 -1.76 2.65
N ILE A 201 10.00 -2.24 3.01
CA ILE A 201 11.19 -1.38 3.15
C ILE A 201 11.52 -0.72 1.80
N SER A 202 11.51 -1.49 0.71
CA SER A 202 11.77 -0.96 -0.64
C SER A 202 10.74 0.11 -1.05
N LYS A 203 9.47 -0.12 -0.71
CA LYS A 203 8.39 0.86 -0.94
C LYS A 203 8.58 2.11 -0.09
N ALA A 204 8.94 1.98 1.18
CA ALA A 204 9.20 3.11 2.07
C ALA A 204 10.40 3.96 1.63
N VAL A 205 11.48 3.33 1.14
CA VAL A 205 12.60 4.04 0.52
C VAL A 205 12.14 4.82 -0.70
N SER A 206 11.28 4.23 -1.53
CA SER A 206 10.72 4.90 -2.70
C SER A 206 9.86 6.11 -2.31
N PHE A 207 9.03 5.99 -1.27
CA PHE A 207 8.23 7.09 -0.72
C PHE A 207 9.12 8.22 -0.20
N SER A 208 10.14 7.87 0.60
CA SER A 208 11.08 8.84 1.14
C SER A 208 11.84 9.58 0.03
N SER A 209 12.30 8.86 -1.01
CA SER A 209 12.96 9.48 -2.16
C SER A 209 12.05 10.40 -2.99
N SER A 210 10.73 10.23 -2.87
CA SER A 210 9.72 11.07 -3.56
C SER A 210 9.24 12.24 -2.72
N GLY A 211 9.83 12.47 -1.53
CA GLY A 211 9.41 13.53 -0.61
C GLY A 211 8.13 13.22 0.19
N MET A 212 7.67 11.96 0.20
CA MET A 212 6.53 11.51 1.03
C MET A 212 6.96 10.98 2.40
N ASP A 213 8.11 11.42 2.93
CA ASP A 213 8.77 10.80 4.08
C ASP A 213 8.10 11.09 5.44
N SER A 214 7.49 12.27 5.58
CA SER A 214 7.00 12.82 6.85
C SER A 214 5.69 12.18 7.33
N ASN A 215 5.00 11.42 6.47
CA ASN A 215 3.68 10.86 6.76
C ASN A 215 3.56 9.35 6.47
N ILE A 216 4.67 8.60 6.36
CA ILE A 216 4.60 7.17 6.06
C ILE A 216 3.89 6.42 7.21
N ASN A 217 2.62 6.06 7.02
CA ASN A 217 1.87 5.18 7.92
C ASN A 217 2.02 3.72 7.44
N PRO A 218 2.05 2.71 8.34
CA PRO A 218 1.88 1.32 7.98
C PRO A 218 0.81 1.04 6.92
N THR A 219 -0.36 1.70 7.01
CA THR A 219 -1.44 1.53 6.04
C THR A 219 -1.04 1.96 4.64
N ASP A 220 -0.29 3.06 4.47
CA ASP A 220 0.11 3.55 3.14
C ASP A 220 1.06 2.56 2.45
N LEU A 221 1.89 1.90 3.26
CA LEU A 221 2.83 0.89 2.79
C LEU A 221 2.12 -0.42 2.45
N ALA A 222 1.15 -0.84 3.25
CA ALA A 222 0.60 -2.19 3.15
C ALA A 222 -0.76 -2.25 2.42
N SER A 223 -1.49 -1.14 2.28
CA SER A 223 -2.79 -1.10 1.63
C SER A 223 -2.69 -1.19 0.10
N ASN A 224 -3.84 -1.45 -0.50
CA ASN A 224 -4.01 -1.46 -1.94
C ASN A 224 -3.94 -0.06 -2.58
N GLU A 225 -4.04 1.02 -1.81
CA GLU A 225 -4.06 2.40 -2.33
C GLU A 225 -2.79 2.73 -3.14
N PHE A 226 -1.63 2.35 -2.61
CA PHE A 226 -0.34 2.56 -3.26
C PHE A 226 0.22 1.28 -3.88
N ARG A 227 -0.66 0.36 -4.30
CA ARG A 227 -0.25 -0.85 -5.00
C ARG A 227 0.41 -0.47 -6.32
N GLY A 228 1.60 -1.03 -6.57
CA GLY A 228 2.34 -0.76 -7.79
C GLY A 228 2.91 0.66 -7.89
N PHE A 229 2.99 1.39 -6.75
CA PHE A 229 3.65 2.68 -6.70
C PHE A 229 5.05 2.57 -7.33
N LYS A 230 5.25 3.39 -8.36
CA LYS A 230 6.55 3.68 -8.94
C LYS A 230 6.74 5.18 -8.73
N PRO A 231 7.85 5.63 -8.10
CA PRO A 231 8.16 7.05 -8.08
C PRO A 231 8.05 7.58 -9.51
N SER A 232 7.39 8.71 -9.71
CA SER A 232 7.44 9.38 -11.01
C SER A 232 8.92 9.55 -11.37
N GLN A 233 9.31 9.22 -12.60
CA GLN A 233 10.63 9.57 -13.11
C GLN A 233 10.72 11.10 -13.25
N ALA A 234 10.73 11.80 -12.12
CA ALA A 234 11.08 13.19 -12.01
C ALA A 234 12.39 13.22 -11.23
N SER A 235 13.43 13.76 -11.87
CA SER A 235 14.80 13.90 -11.40
C SER A 235 15.64 12.61 -11.31
N SER A 236 15.96 12.06 -12.48
CA SER A 236 17.33 11.60 -12.74
C SER A 236 18.28 12.80 -12.61
N ALA A 237 18.69 13.13 -11.39
CA ALA A 237 19.75 14.07 -11.11
C ALA A 237 20.56 13.56 -9.90
N SER A 238 21.86 13.42 -10.12
CA SER A 238 22.90 12.96 -9.19
C SER A 238 22.97 11.45 -8.91
N SER A 239 23.50 10.73 -9.89
CA SER A 239 24.41 9.62 -9.63
C SER A 239 25.59 10.12 -8.76
N GLY A 240 25.50 9.94 -7.45
CA GLY A 240 26.54 10.35 -6.52
C GLY A 240 26.39 9.73 -5.14
N ALA A 241 27.00 8.55 -4.95
CA ALA A 241 27.46 8.02 -3.65
C ALA A 241 26.45 8.01 -2.49
N SER A 242 25.39 7.19 -2.57
CA SER A 242 24.64 6.72 -1.38
C SER A 242 24.07 5.30 -1.53
N SER A 243 24.48 4.57 -2.58
CA SER A 243 23.87 3.29 -2.99
C SER A 243 24.39 2.05 -2.27
N ALA A 244 25.43 2.14 -1.44
CA ALA A 244 26.05 0.98 -0.82
C ALA A 244 25.41 0.57 0.52
N SER A 245 24.96 1.53 1.34
CA SER A 245 24.36 1.25 2.66
C SER A 245 22.88 0.91 2.59
N SER A 246 22.13 1.52 1.66
CA SER A 246 20.71 1.24 1.45
C SER A 246 20.46 -0.10 0.75
N ALA A 247 21.37 -0.52 -0.14
CA ALA A 247 21.30 -1.81 -0.79
C ALA A 247 21.50 -2.98 0.19
N GLY A 248 22.36 -2.82 1.21
CA GLY A 248 22.71 -3.90 2.15
C GLY A 248 21.56 -4.35 3.05
N ALA A 249 20.85 -3.42 3.70
CA ALA A 249 19.76 -3.79 4.60
C ALA A 249 18.50 -4.27 3.84
N ILE A 250 18.24 -3.77 2.63
CA ILE A 250 17.21 -4.34 1.74
C ILE A 250 17.62 -5.73 1.24
N ALA A 251 18.89 -5.94 0.91
CA ALA A 251 19.38 -7.23 0.44
C ALA A 251 19.30 -8.32 1.52
N ASN A 252 19.47 -7.95 2.79
CA ASN A 252 19.45 -8.89 3.91
C ASN A 252 18.05 -9.11 4.51
N ALA A 253 17.06 -8.27 4.18
CA ALA A 253 15.69 -8.49 4.62
C ALA A 253 15.10 -9.71 3.89
N PRO A 254 14.41 -10.63 4.59
CA PRO A 254 13.78 -11.77 3.93
C PRO A 254 12.68 -11.29 2.98
N ASP A 255 12.52 -11.97 1.85
CA ASP A 255 11.41 -11.71 0.92
C ASP A 255 10.06 -12.04 1.56
N MET A 256 10.05 -13.00 2.49
CA MET A 256 8.85 -13.44 3.20
C MET A 256 9.25 -14.11 4.52
N VAL A 257 8.42 -13.94 5.55
CA VAL A 257 8.55 -14.64 6.83
C VAL A 257 7.54 -15.79 6.91
N GLY A 258 7.99 -16.99 7.28
CA GLY A 258 7.16 -18.20 7.26
C GLY A 258 7.14 -18.86 5.88
N GLY A 259 6.93 -20.18 5.84
CA GLY A 259 6.82 -20.94 4.59
C GLY A 259 5.48 -20.72 3.87
N CYS A 260 5.40 -21.16 2.62
CA CYS A 260 4.14 -21.23 1.86
C CYS A 260 3.26 -22.39 2.34
#